data_AF-A0A545BJ72-F1
#
_entry.id   AF-A0A545BJ72-F1
#
_cell.length_a   1.000
_cell.length_b   1.000
_cell.length_c   1.000
_cell.angle_alpha   90.00
_cell.angle_beta   90.00
_cell.angle_gamma   90.00
#
_symmetry.space_group_name_H-M   'P 1'
#
loop_
_entity.id
_entity.type
_entity.pdbx_description
1 polymer ?
#
loop_
_entity_poly.entity_id
_entity_poly.type
_entity_poly.pdbx_seq_one_letter_code
_entity_poly.pdbx_strand_id
1 'polypeptide(L)'
;MAAAAGNVKGVQLSQALVKTAAGWLLGLMLAAAGAIVCINLVSSSVASPQQPVKEYLAALQHGEGEAALGLLRAKVPSANPAMLDGTALQTAASKMSDIKVGNPETRGSNRVAVPVDYTLDGSRLHTEFLMERTGTQWLFFAKWAFVPTTLPTIEVTVVNASEATLNGVPVNMPNGRNNFAVFFPGKYEASLNGTYFEAPAASALVTTRDGGQAPLNLQTRSTKAMNEAVAGKVREFLDTCAAQATEQQRLQPDCPFYHASNARVVDGTIKWAITEYPKITIEPFGGKWVVAPLNGKATLTAREINLFTGFVNDLNVEHDFSFTTQLDVGADTVTVTPMLTF
;
A
#
# COMPACT_ATOMS: atom_id res chain seq x y z
N MET A 1 -33.40 -70.35 78.89
CA MET A 1 -32.81 -69.10 79.41
C MET A 1 -32.33 -68.29 78.22
N ALA A 2 -32.93 -67.12 77.99
CA ALA A 2 -32.66 -66.25 76.85
C ALA A 2 -31.42 -65.38 77.11
N ALA A 3 -30.57 -65.20 76.10
CA ALA A 3 -29.49 -64.22 76.10
C ALA A 3 -29.94 -62.95 75.36
N ALA A 4 -29.68 -61.79 75.97
CA ALA A 4 -30.17 -60.48 75.59
C ALA A 4 -29.51 -59.93 74.31
N ALA A 5 -30.32 -59.36 73.42
CA ALA A 5 -29.87 -58.52 72.32
C ALA A 5 -29.56 -57.11 72.84
N GLY A 6 -28.34 -56.64 72.57
CA GLY A 6 -27.90 -55.28 72.88
C GLY A 6 -28.63 -54.24 72.03
N ASN A 7 -29.28 -53.30 72.70
CA ASN A 7 -30.04 -52.21 72.11
C ASN A 7 -29.07 -51.12 71.60
N VAL A 8 -29.04 -50.89 70.29
CA VAL A 8 -28.32 -49.76 69.68
C VAL A 8 -29.12 -48.49 69.97
N LYS A 9 -28.61 -47.63 70.85
CA LYS A 9 -29.21 -46.32 71.16
C LYS A 9 -29.28 -45.47 69.89
N GLY A 10 -30.48 -45.33 69.35
CA GLY A 10 -30.78 -44.35 68.30
C GLY A 10 -30.53 -42.94 68.81
N VAL A 11 -29.64 -42.22 68.13
CA VAL A 11 -29.41 -40.79 68.34
C VAL A 11 -30.67 -40.04 67.94
N GLN A 12 -31.50 -39.65 68.91
CA GLN A 12 -32.59 -38.70 68.68
C GLN A 12 -31.98 -37.31 68.45
N LEU A 13 -31.59 -37.04 67.21
CA LEU A 13 -31.36 -35.67 66.75
C LEU A 13 -32.67 -34.90 66.91
N SER A 14 -32.66 -33.87 67.76
CA SER A 14 -33.78 -32.96 67.98
C SER A 14 -34.33 -32.48 66.62
N GLN A 15 -35.65 -32.50 66.43
CA GLN A 15 -36.29 -32.02 65.19
C GLN A 15 -35.87 -30.58 64.82
N ALA A 16 -35.46 -29.77 65.81
CA ALA A 16 -34.95 -28.43 65.56
C ALA A 16 -33.59 -28.45 64.86
N LEU A 17 -32.67 -29.35 65.26
CA LEU A 17 -31.36 -29.52 64.62
C LEU A 17 -31.49 -30.01 63.17
N VAL A 18 -32.45 -30.91 62.91
CA VAL A 18 -32.73 -31.42 61.55
C VAL A 18 -33.28 -30.31 60.66
N LYS A 19 -34.19 -29.47 61.17
CA LYS A 19 -34.74 -28.33 60.42
C LYS A 19 -33.69 -27.27 60.11
N THR A 20 -32.83 -26.94 61.08
CA THR A 20 -31.72 -26.00 60.85
C THR A 20 -30.70 -26.56 59.87
N ALA A 21 -30.33 -27.83 59.98
CA ALA A 21 -29.40 -28.48 59.05
C ALA A 21 -29.97 -28.56 57.63
N ALA A 22 -31.26 -28.88 57.49
CA ALA A 22 -31.95 -28.89 56.21
C ALA A 22 -32.02 -27.50 55.57
N GLY A 23 -32.28 -26.45 56.36
CA GLY A 23 -32.25 -25.06 55.89
C GLY A 23 -30.87 -24.63 55.39
N TRP A 24 -29.81 -24.99 56.12
CA TRP A 24 -28.42 -24.74 55.71
C TRP A 24 -28.03 -25.52 54.45
N LEU A 25 -28.41 -26.78 54.34
CA LEU A 25 -28.19 -27.61 53.15
C LEU A 25 -28.91 -27.04 51.92
N LEU A 26 -30.17 -26.60 52.07
CA LEU A 26 -30.92 -25.98 50.99
C LEU A 26 -30.29 -24.65 50.56
N GLY A 27 -29.88 -23.82 51.52
CA GLY A 27 -29.15 -22.57 51.24
C GLY A 27 -27.83 -22.81 50.50
N LEU A 28 -27.08 -23.84 50.90
CA LEU A 28 -25.82 -24.22 50.26
C LEU A 28 -26.05 -24.78 48.84
N MET A 29 -27.10 -25.58 48.62
CA MET A 29 -27.48 -26.04 47.28
C MET A 29 -27.90 -24.89 46.37
N LEU A 30 -28.69 -23.93 46.87
CA LEU A 30 -29.08 -22.73 46.11
C LEU A 30 -27.87 -21.86 45.78
N ALA A 31 -26.94 -21.68 46.72
CA ALA A 31 -25.70 -20.96 46.49
C ALA A 31 -24.81 -21.67 45.45
N ALA A 32 -24.71 -23.00 45.52
CA ALA A 32 -23.96 -23.80 44.53
C ALA A 32 -24.61 -23.74 43.14
N ALA A 33 -25.93 -23.86 43.05
CA ALA A 33 -26.65 -23.72 41.79
C ALA A 33 -26.48 -22.32 41.20
N GLY A 34 -26.60 -21.27 42.03
CA GLY A 34 -26.32 -19.88 41.64
C GLY A 34 -24.89 -19.70 41.15
N ALA A 35 -23.91 -20.28 41.86
CA ALA A 35 -22.51 -20.25 41.45
C ALA A 35 -22.29 -20.97 40.10
N ILE A 36 -22.91 -22.14 39.87
CA ILE A 36 -22.83 -22.87 38.59
C ILE A 36 -23.43 -22.05 37.44
N VAL A 37 -24.56 -21.38 37.66
CA VAL A 37 -25.20 -20.50 36.66
C VAL A 37 -24.32 -19.30 36.37
N CYS A 38 -23.78 -18.62 37.40
CA CYS A 38 -22.84 -17.52 37.24
C CYS A 38 -21.55 -17.96 36.53
N ILE A 39 -20.99 -19.12 36.87
CA ILE A 39 -19.80 -19.69 36.21
C ILE A 39 -20.10 -19.96 34.74
N ASN A 40 -21.26 -20.54 34.39
CA ASN A 40 -21.62 -20.76 32.99
C ASN A 40 -21.81 -19.47 32.20
N LEU A 41 -22.43 -18.45 32.81
CA LEU A 41 -22.62 -17.12 32.19
C LEU A 41 -21.31 -16.35 32.00
N VAL A 42 -20.37 -16.47 32.94
CA VAL A 42 -19.04 -15.86 32.84
C VAL A 42 -18.15 -16.67 31.90
N SER A 43 -18.28 -18.00 31.88
CA SER A 43 -17.56 -18.88 30.96
C SER A 43 -17.89 -18.58 29.51
N SER A 44 -19.17 -18.35 29.21
CA SER A 44 -19.64 -18.05 27.86
C SER A 44 -19.25 -16.64 27.37
N SER A 45 -18.86 -15.73 28.26
CA SER A 45 -18.46 -14.36 27.92
C SER A 45 -16.94 -14.16 28.00
N VAL A 46 -16.34 -14.32 29.18
CA VAL A 46 -14.94 -13.95 29.47
C VAL A 46 -13.95 -15.11 29.21
N ALA A 47 -14.38 -16.36 29.34
CA ALA A 47 -13.52 -17.53 29.10
C ALA A 47 -13.68 -18.14 27.70
N SER A 48 -14.35 -17.43 26.80
CA SER A 48 -14.65 -17.89 25.46
C SER A 48 -13.43 -17.77 24.53
N PRO A 49 -13.17 -18.72 23.63
CA PRO A 49 -12.10 -18.61 22.63
C PRO A 49 -12.31 -17.44 21.64
N GLN A 50 -13.51 -16.86 21.59
CA GLN A 50 -13.83 -15.67 20.80
C GLN A 50 -13.23 -14.39 21.38
N GLN A 51 -12.99 -14.32 22.68
CA GLN A 51 -12.56 -13.08 23.34
C GLN A 51 -11.20 -12.57 22.83
N PRO A 52 -10.14 -13.40 22.74
CA PRO A 52 -8.88 -12.96 22.14
C PRO A 52 -9.00 -12.54 20.67
N VAL A 53 -9.94 -13.13 19.93
CA VAL A 53 -10.20 -12.76 18.53
C VAL A 53 -10.81 -11.36 18.44
N LYS A 54 -11.75 -11.03 19.32
CA LYS A 54 -12.33 -9.68 19.41
C LYS A 54 -11.28 -8.64 19.81
N GLU A 55 -10.46 -8.96 20.81
CA GLU A 55 -9.36 -8.10 21.26
C GLU A 55 -8.34 -7.86 20.15
N TYR A 56 -8.00 -8.91 19.39
CA TYR A 56 -7.10 -8.79 18.25
C TYR A 56 -7.67 -7.86 17.16
N LEU A 57 -8.93 -8.05 16.77
CA LEU A 57 -9.57 -7.20 15.75
C LEU A 57 -9.70 -5.75 16.22
N ALA A 58 -9.99 -5.52 17.50
CA ALA A 58 -10.03 -4.18 18.09
C ALA A 58 -8.63 -3.53 18.07
N ALA A 59 -7.58 -4.27 18.41
CA ALA A 59 -6.20 -3.79 18.34
C ALA A 59 -5.82 -3.36 16.90
N LEU A 60 -6.24 -4.12 15.87
CA LEU A 60 -6.05 -3.71 14.48
C LEU A 60 -6.75 -2.38 14.17
N GLN A 61 -8.00 -2.21 14.59
CA GLN A 61 -8.79 -0.99 14.33
C GLN A 61 -8.26 0.24 15.08
N HIS A 62 -7.68 0.05 16.27
CA HIS A 62 -7.04 1.12 17.03
C HIS A 62 -5.60 1.41 16.59
N GLY A 63 -5.03 0.57 15.73
CA GLY A 63 -3.62 0.69 15.33
C GLY A 63 -2.66 0.32 16.46
N GLU A 64 -3.04 -0.62 17.33
CA GLU A 64 -2.24 -1.11 18.47
C GLU A 64 -1.45 -2.37 18.08
N GLY A 65 -0.33 -2.18 17.37
CA GLY A 65 0.48 -3.23 16.79
C GLY A 65 1.08 -4.21 17.79
N GLU A 66 1.61 -3.70 18.90
CA GLU A 66 2.20 -4.54 19.95
C GLU A 66 1.17 -5.47 20.60
N ALA A 67 -0.04 -4.95 20.86
CA ALA A 67 -1.14 -5.73 21.40
C ALA A 67 -1.60 -6.80 20.40
N ALA A 68 -1.78 -6.43 19.13
CA ALA A 68 -2.15 -7.36 18.07
C ALA A 68 -1.10 -8.47 17.89
N LEU A 69 0.20 -8.13 17.87
CA LEU A 69 1.29 -9.09 17.74
C LEU A 69 1.34 -10.06 18.93
N GLY A 70 1.18 -9.53 20.15
CA GLY A 70 1.19 -10.30 21.39
C GLY A 70 0.02 -11.28 21.47
N LEU A 71 -1.18 -10.83 21.11
CA LEU A 71 -2.38 -11.67 21.05
C LEU A 71 -2.20 -12.80 20.03
N LEU A 72 -1.78 -12.47 18.81
CA LEU A 72 -1.60 -13.44 17.73
C LEU A 72 -0.44 -14.41 17.99
N ARG A 73 0.46 -14.08 18.94
CA ARG A 73 1.71 -14.81 19.22
C ARG A 73 2.52 -15.05 17.94
N ALA A 74 2.50 -14.06 17.05
CA ALA A 74 3.09 -14.17 15.73
C ALA A 74 4.57 -13.75 15.75
N LYS A 75 5.37 -14.38 14.90
CA LYS A 75 6.73 -13.95 14.58
C LYS A 75 6.68 -12.94 13.44
N VAL A 76 7.46 -11.87 13.55
CA VAL A 76 7.68 -10.93 12.45
C VAL A 76 8.73 -11.55 11.51
N PRO A 77 8.42 -11.77 10.22
CA PRO A 77 9.42 -12.23 9.24
C PRO A 77 10.49 -11.16 9.00
N SER A 78 11.56 -11.51 8.28
CA SER A 78 12.58 -10.54 7.85
C SER A 78 12.03 -9.62 6.74
N ALA A 79 11.17 -8.68 7.12
CA ALA A 79 10.51 -7.70 6.27
C ALA A 79 10.36 -6.37 7.02
N ASN A 80 10.04 -5.31 6.28
CA ASN A 80 9.87 -3.97 6.84
C ASN A 80 8.64 -3.93 7.78
N PRO A 81 8.78 -3.49 9.04
CA PRO A 81 7.69 -3.47 10.02
C PRO A 81 6.79 -2.22 9.93
N ALA A 82 6.98 -1.33 8.95
CA ALA A 82 6.27 -0.04 8.86
C ALA A 82 4.73 -0.15 8.91
N MET A 83 4.15 -1.30 8.54
CA MET A 83 2.71 -1.52 8.52
C MET A 83 2.15 -2.15 9.80
N LEU A 84 3.00 -2.43 10.79
CA LEU A 84 2.62 -3.20 11.97
C LEU A 84 2.03 -2.35 13.09
N ASP A 85 2.02 -1.02 13.00
CA ASP A 85 1.57 -0.18 14.10
C ASP A 85 1.02 1.18 13.64
N GLY A 86 0.30 1.86 14.53
CA GLY A 86 -0.17 3.24 14.35
C GLY A 86 -1.09 3.44 13.14
N THR A 87 -0.92 4.57 12.45
CA THR A 87 -1.81 5.01 11.36
C THR A 87 -1.85 4.04 10.18
N ALA A 88 -0.72 3.39 9.84
CA ALA A 88 -0.67 2.42 8.76
C ALA A 88 -1.54 1.19 9.05
N LEU A 89 -1.46 0.67 10.29
CA LEU A 89 -2.26 -0.45 10.75
C LEU A 89 -3.74 -0.08 10.86
N GLN A 90 -4.05 1.06 11.47
CA GLN A 90 -5.42 1.56 11.57
C GLN A 90 -6.05 1.74 10.18
N THR A 91 -5.30 2.29 9.23
CA THR A 91 -5.77 2.46 7.85
C THR A 91 -6.02 1.11 7.18
N ALA A 92 -5.19 0.10 7.46
CA ALA A 92 -5.40 -1.25 6.96
C ALA A 92 -6.72 -1.88 7.43
N ALA A 93 -7.11 -1.59 8.67
CA ALA A 93 -8.33 -2.08 9.29
C ALA A 93 -9.55 -1.15 9.06
N SER A 94 -9.35 0.09 8.62
CA SER A 94 -10.38 1.14 8.57
C SER A 94 -11.61 0.80 7.73
N LYS A 95 -11.42 0.02 6.65
CA LYS A 95 -12.49 -0.41 5.75
C LYS A 95 -13.13 -1.74 6.14
N MET A 96 -12.84 -2.23 7.35
CA MET A 96 -13.44 -3.44 7.89
C MET A 96 -14.72 -3.10 8.65
N SER A 97 -15.84 -3.69 8.25
CA SER A 97 -17.15 -3.49 8.84
C SER A 97 -17.91 -4.80 9.00
N ASP A 98 -19.09 -4.75 9.62
CA ASP A 98 -20.01 -5.89 9.78
C ASP A 98 -19.38 -7.13 10.43
N ILE A 99 -18.42 -6.92 11.33
CA ILE A 99 -17.66 -8.00 11.97
C ILE A 99 -18.61 -8.86 12.83
N LYS A 100 -18.67 -10.15 12.51
CA LYS A 100 -19.43 -11.17 13.23
C LYS A 100 -18.50 -12.31 13.60
N VAL A 101 -18.21 -12.41 14.90
CA VAL A 101 -17.46 -13.54 15.45
C VAL A 101 -18.45 -14.67 15.74
N GLY A 102 -18.31 -15.78 15.01
CA GLY A 102 -19.18 -16.93 15.13
C GLY A 102 -18.86 -17.85 16.31
N ASN A 103 -19.57 -18.97 16.38
CA ASN A 103 -19.34 -19.97 17.42
C ASN A 103 -18.09 -20.81 17.11
N PRO A 104 -17.31 -21.22 18.13
CA PRO A 104 -16.09 -21.96 17.92
C PRO A 104 -16.39 -23.38 17.45
N GLU A 105 -15.67 -23.82 16.43
CA GLU A 105 -15.77 -25.17 15.90
C GLU A 105 -14.60 -26.02 16.37
N THR A 106 -14.86 -27.20 16.91
CA THR A 106 -13.81 -28.10 17.37
C THR A 106 -12.89 -28.52 16.20
N ARG A 107 -11.58 -28.37 16.40
CA ARG A 107 -10.53 -28.78 15.45
C ARG A 107 -9.51 -29.66 16.18
N GLY A 108 -9.93 -30.86 16.58
CA GLY A 108 -9.12 -31.79 17.38
C GLY A 108 -9.33 -31.64 18.90
N SER A 109 -8.45 -32.25 19.70
CA SER A 109 -8.68 -32.42 21.15
C SER A 109 -8.48 -31.16 22.01
N ASN A 110 -7.67 -30.20 21.55
CA ASN A 110 -7.29 -29.02 22.33
C ASN A 110 -7.32 -27.70 21.53
N ARG A 111 -7.96 -27.73 20.36
CA ARG A 111 -8.02 -26.59 19.44
C ARG A 111 -9.43 -26.36 18.92
N VAL A 112 -9.73 -25.11 18.66
CA VAL A 112 -10.98 -24.67 18.06
C VAL A 112 -10.68 -23.65 16.96
N ALA A 113 -11.47 -23.66 15.89
CA ALA A 113 -11.52 -22.59 14.92
C ALA A 113 -12.60 -21.60 15.32
N VAL A 114 -12.26 -20.32 15.40
CA VAL A 114 -13.22 -19.23 15.60
C VAL A 114 -13.47 -18.58 14.24
N PRO A 115 -14.64 -18.80 13.61
CA PRO A 115 -14.99 -18.17 12.35
C PRO A 115 -15.30 -16.68 12.56
N VAL A 116 -14.83 -15.84 11.65
CA VAL A 116 -15.13 -14.41 11.62
C VAL A 116 -15.60 -14.03 10.21
N ASP A 117 -16.84 -13.57 10.12
CA ASP A 117 -17.40 -12.98 8.91
C ASP A 117 -17.31 -11.46 9.00
N TYR A 118 -16.89 -10.80 7.92
CA TYR A 118 -16.74 -9.34 7.88
C TYR A 118 -16.86 -8.83 6.44
N THR A 119 -17.06 -7.52 6.31
CA THR A 119 -16.92 -6.82 5.02
C THR A 119 -15.58 -6.09 5.03
N LEU A 120 -14.80 -6.20 3.96
CA LEU A 120 -13.57 -5.43 3.76
C LEU A 120 -13.59 -4.80 2.37
N ASP A 121 -13.54 -3.47 2.32
CA ASP A 121 -13.59 -2.72 1.05
C ASP A 121 -14.81 -3.12 0.18
N GLY A 122 -15.96 -3.35 0.83
CA GLY A 122 -17.22 -3.76 0.19
C GLY A 122 -17.35 -5.26 -0.12
N SER A 123 -16.28 -6.05 0.03
CA SER A 123 -16.32 -7.51 -0.18
C SER A 123 -16.62 -8.25 1.11
N ARG A 124 -17.60 -9.17 1.09
CA ARG A 124 -17.86 -10.08 2.22
C ARG A 124 -16.82 -11.19 2.24
N LEU A 125 -16.15 -11.34 3.37
CA LEU A 125 -15.02 -12.24 3.56
C LEU A 125 -15.21 -13.03 4.85
N HIS A 126 -14.49 -14.15 4.91
CA HIS A 126 -14.51 -15.09 6.01
C HIS A 126 -13.08 -15.48 6.37
N THR A 127 -12.74 -15.41 7.66
CA THR A 127 -11.45 -15.83 8.19
C THR A 127 -11.66 -16.71 9.41
N GLU A 128 -10.99 -17.87 9.45
CA GLU A 128 -10.94 -18.72 10.64
C GLU A 128 -9.67 -18.45 11.44
N PHE A 129 -9.81 -18.17 12.73
CA PHE A 129 -8.69 -18.09 13.65
C PHE A 129 -8.57 -19.36 14.48
N LEU A 130 -7.41 -20.01 14.41
CA LEU A 130 -7.13 -21.21 15.19
C LEU A 130 -6.66 -20.85 16.59
N MET A 131 -7.41 -21.33 17.58
CA MET A 131 -7.15 -21.13 18.99
C MET A 131 -6.73 -22.46 19.63
N GLU A 132 -5.83 -22.39 20.60
CA GLU A 132 -5.43 -23.52 21.44
C GLU A 132 -5.66 -23.21 22.92
N ARG A 133 -6.06 -24.22 23.70
CA ARG A 133 -6.15 -24.07 25.15
C ARG A 133 -4.76 -24.18 25.75
N THR A 134 -4.32 -23.12 26.41
CA THR A 134 -2.98 -23.00 27.02
C THR A 134 -2.98 -23.25 28.53
N GLY A 135 -4.16 -23.38 29.15
CA GLY A 135 -4.28 -23.70 30.56
C GLY A 135 -5.69 -23.50 31.10
N THR A 136 -5.77 -23.28 32.40
CA THR A 136 -7.00 -22.99 33.11
C THR A 136 -6.78 -21.79 34.04
N GLN A 137 -7.64 -20.79 33.97
CA GLN A 137 -7.67 -19.64 34.87
C GLN A 137 -8.79 -19.83 35.92
N TRP A 138 -8.56 -19.33 37.13
CA TRP A 138 -9.51 -19.43 38.25
C TRP A 138 -10.02 -20.86 38.50
N LEU A 139 -9.17 -21.88 38.34
CA LEU A 139 -9.47 -23.32 38.45
C LEU A 139 -10.51 -23.92 37.47
N PHE A 140 -11.36 -23.12 36.83
CA PHE A 140 -12.50 -23.64 36.05
C PHE A 140 -12.52 -23.21 34.58
N PHE A 141 -11.92 -22.07 34.25
CA PHE A 141 -12.06 -21.46 32.93
C PHE A 141 -10.89 -21.81 32.02
N ALA A 142 -11.16 -22.32 30.83
CA ALA A 142 -10.11 -22.53 29.85
C ALA A 142 -9.44 -21.20 29.48
N LYS A 143 -8.10 -21.20 29.44
CA LYS A 143 -7.32 -20.10 28.87
C LYS A 143 -7.06 -20.40 27.40
N TRP A 144 -7.49 -19.51 26.52
CA TRP A 144 -7.31 -19.63 25.08
C TRP A 144 -6.23 -18.67 24.59
N ALA A 145 -5.46 -19.10 23.60
CA ALA A 145 -4.52 -18.27 22.88
C ALA A 145 -4.53 -18.65 21.40
N PHE A 146 -4.10 -17.73 20.55
CA PHE A 146 -3.86 -18.07 19.14
C PHE A 146 -2.79 -19.13 19.04
N VAL A 147 -2.95 -20.04 18.07
CA VAL A 147 -1.88 -20.94 17.64
C VAL A 147 -0.79 -20.05 17.01
N PRO A 148 0.47 -20.09 17.51
CA PRO A 148 1.54 -19.25 17.00
C PRO A 148 1.73 -19.37 15.49
N THR A 149 2.02 -18.24 14.84
CA THR A 149 2.21 -18.17 13.39
C THR A 149 3.34 -17.21 13.01
N THR A 150 3.59 -17.04 11.72
CA THR A 150 4.45 -15.98 11.17
C THR A 150 3.54 -15.01 10.43
N LEU A 151 3.78 -13.70 10.59
CA LEU A 151 2.98 -12.72 9.85
C LEU A 151 3.19 -12.87 8.34
N PRO A 152 2.12 -12.70 7.53
CA PRO A 152 2.26 -12.60 6.09
C PRO A 152 3.07 -11.35 5.70
N THR A 153 3.56 -11.36 4.46
CA THR A 153 4.25 -10.22 3.86
C THR A 153 3.55 -9.79 2.58
N ILE A 154 3.54 -8.49 2.30
CA ILE A 154 3.22 -7.95 0.98
C ILE A 154 4.49 -7.45 0.30
N GLU A 155 4.64 -7.77 -0.97
CA GLU A 155 5.67 -7.21 -1.82
C GLU A 155 5.12 -5.98 -2.53
N VAL A 156 5.86 -4.88 -2.48
CA VAL A 156 5.55 -3.66 -3.22
C VAL A 156 6.69 -3.41 -4.20
N THR A 157 6.36 -3.07 -5.43
CA THR A 157 7.32 -2.59 -6.44
C THR A 157 6.89 -1.24 -6.97
N VAL A 158 7.86 -0.40 -7.27
CA VAL A 158 7.67 0.92 -7.87
C VAL A 158 8.72 1.12 -8.96
N VAL A 159 8.27 1.50 -10.14
CA VAL A 159 9.14 1.70 -11.30
C VAL A 159 9.93 3.01 -11.10
N ASN A 160 11.27 2.95 -11.23
CA ASN A 160 12.15 4.12 -11.24
C ASN A 160 11.95 5.13 -10.08
N ALA A 161 11.56 4.67 -8.89
CA ALA A 161 11.44 5.50 -7.69
C ALA A 161 12.03 4.81 -6.46
N SER A 162 12.49 5.60 -5.50
CA SER A 162 13.10 5.11 -4.24
C SER A 162 12.19 5.23 -3.03
N GLU A 163 10.96 5.68 -3.23
CA GLU A 163 9.97 5.93 -2.19
C GLU A 163 8.55 5.66 -2.72
N ALA A 164 7.64 5.38 -1.82
CA ALA A 164 6.22 5.22 -2.09
C ALA A 164 5.43 5.55 -0.81
N THR A 165 4.11 5.58 -0.91
CA THR A 165 3.20 5.68 0.23
C THR A 165 2.43 4.37 0.36
N LEU A 166 2.42 3.77 1.54
CA LEU A 166 1.67 2.56 1.85
C LEU A 166 0.72 2.86 3.01
N ASN A 167 -0.59 2.71 2.80
CA ASN A 167 -1.64 3.05 3.78
C ASN A 167 -1.47 4.45 4.41
N GLY A 168 -1.11 5.43 3.58
CA GLY A 168 -0.93 6.83 4.01
C GLY A 168 0.40 7.14 4.68
N VAL A 169 1.29 6.16 4.85
CA VAL A 169 2.62 6.35 5.47
C VAL A 169 3.71 6.28 4.39
N PRO A 170 4.66 7.23 4.34
CA PRO A 170 5.78 7.18 3.41
C PRO A 170 6.72 6.02 3.77
N VAL A 171 7.16 5.28 2.76
CA VAL A 171 8.03 4.11 2.88
C VAL A 171 9.17 4.17 1.87
N ASN A 172 10.34 3.72 2.31
CA ASN A 172 11.51 3.60 1.45
C ASN A 172 11.41 2.37 0.55
N MET A 173 11.76 2.54 -0.73
CA MET A 173 11.73 1.54 -1.79
C MET A 173 13.12 1.38 -2.42
N PRO A 174 14.09 0.80 -1.69
CA PRO A 174 15.44 0.61 -2.22
C PRO A 174 15.39 -0.22 -3.51
N ASN A 175 16.03 0.27 -4.58
CA ASN A 175 15.98 -0.35 -5.91
C ASN A 175 14.55 -0.55 -6.45
N GLY A 176 13.58 0.27 -6.02
CA GLY A 176 12.19 0.19 -6.46
C GLY A 176 11.41 -1.01 -5.94
N ARG A 177 11.87 -1.69 -4.87
CA ARG A 177 11.16 -2.85 -4.29
C ARG A 177 11.33 -2.90 -2.78
N ASN A 178 10.29 -3.31 -2.05
CA ASN A 178 10.39 -3.64 -0.63
C ASN A 178 9.30 -4.65 -0.22
N ASN A 179 9.55 -5.38 0.87
CA ASN A 179 8.61 -6.32 1.46
C ASN A 179 8.20 -5.81 2.84
N PHE A 180 6.90 -5.83 3.13
CA PHE A 180 6.34 -5.34 4.41
C PHE A 180 5.65 -6.47 5.15
N ALA A 181 5.97 -6.64 6.43
CA ALA A 181 5.22 -7.51 7.32
C ALA A 181 3.86 -6.86 7.62
N VAL A 182 2.79 -7.66 7.62
CA VAL A 182 1.42 -7.16 7.71
C VAL A 182 0.53 -8.04 8.58
N PHE A 183 -0.48 -7.44 9.21
CA PHE A 183 -1.53 -8.16 9.91
C PHE A 183 -2.68 -8.56 8.97
N PHE A 184 -3.50 -9.51 9.42
CA PHE A 184 -4.70 -9.96 8.71
C PHE A 184 -5.90 -10.11 9.68
N PRO A 185 -7.13 -9.79 9.26
CA PRO A 185 -7.47 -9.24 7.96
C PRO A 185 -7.14 -7.74 7.83
N GLY A 186 -6.82 -7.28 6.62
CA GLY A 186 -6.55 -5.87 6.34
C GLY A 186 -6.42 -5.57 4.85
N LYS A 187 -6.68 -4.31 4.46
CA LYS A 187 -6.43 -3.80 3.11
C LYS A 187 -5.12 -3.01 3.10
N TYR A 188 -4.26 -3.28 2.13
CA TYR A 188 -3.01 -2.56 1.96
C TYR A 188 -3.01 -1.89 0.60
N GLU A 189 -2.85 -0.59 0.58
CA GLU A 189 -2.89 0.26 -0.61
C GLU A 189 -1.58 1.03 -0.74
N ALA A 190 -0.86 0.77 -1.83
CA ALA A 190 0.35 1.47 -2.20
C ALA A 190 -0.01 2.56 -3.23
N SER A 191 0.66 3.71 -3.17
CA SER A 191 0.54 4.79 -4.13
C SER A 191 1.85 5.58 -4.22
N LEU A 192 2.02 6.36 -5.27
CA LEU A 192 3.10 7.35 -5.38
C LEU A 192 2.50 8.66 -5.87
N ASN A 193 2.64 9.72 -5.09
CA ASN A 193 2.16 11.05 -5.44
C ASN A 193 3.32 12.05 -5.28
N GLY A 194 4.26 12.03 -6.22
CA GLY A 194 5.36 12.97 -6.27
C GLY A 194 5.07 14.17 -7.17
N THR A 195 5.92 15.20 -7.09
CA THR A 195 5.82 16.41 -7.91
C THR A 195 5.99 16.09 -9.40
N TYR A 196 6.98 15.26 -9.75
CA TYR A 196 7.33 14.95 -11.13
C TYR A 196 6.85 13.58 -11.61
N PHE A 197 6.67 12.64 -10.68
CA PHE A 197 6.23 11.29 -10.99
C PHE A 197 5.13 10.86 -10.02
N GLU A 198 4.15 10.16 -10.57
CA GLU A 198 3.02 9.63 -9.83
C GLU A 198 2.72 8.20 -10.30
N ALA A 199 2.05 7.41 -9.47
CA ALA A 199 1.52 6.10 -9.83
C ALA A 199 0.10 5.94 -9.31
N PRO A 200 -0.84 5.41 -10.12
CA PRO A 200 -2.16 5.03 -9.62
C PRO A 200 -2.05 4.09 -8.42
N ALA A 201 -2.99 4.22 -7.48
CA ALA A 201 -3.02 3.37 -6.30
C ALA A 201 -3.25 1.90 -6.69
N ALA A 202 -2.50 1.00 -6.07
CA ALA A 202 -2.67 -0.45 -6.17
C ALA A 202 -2.97 -1.00 -4.79
N SER A 203 -3.95 -1.89 -4.67
CA SER A 203 -4.36 -2.45 -3.37
C SER A 203 -4.53 -3.96 -3.37
N ALA A 204 -4.24 -4.57 -2.22
CA ALA A 204 -4.43 -6.00 -1.96
C ALA A 204 -5.15 -6.20 -0.63
N LEU A 205 -5.93 -7.28 -0.56
CA LEU A 205 -6.58 -7.73 0.67
C LEU A 205 -5.78 -8.88 1.27
N VAL A 206 -5.36 -8.74 2.52
CA VAL A 206 -4.76 -9.82 3.32
C VAL A 206 -5.84 -10.36 4.23
N THR A 207 -6.26 -11.61 4.03
CA THR A 207 -7.36 -12.22 4.78
C THR A 207 -6.93 -13.41 5.63
N THR A 208 -5.79 -14.03 5.33
CA THR A 208 -5.26 -15.20 6.03
C THR A 208 -3.74 -15.15 6.12
N ARG A 209 -3.17 -15.97 7.02
CA ARG A 209 -1.74 -16.12 7.25
C ARG A 209 -0.95 -16.81 6.12
N ASP A 210 -1.63 -17.62 5.30
CA ASP A 210 -1.00 -18.49 4.29
C ASP A 210 -1.25 -18.00 2.85
N GLY A 211 -1.90 -16.85 2.69
CA GLY A 211 -2.31 -16.35 1.37
C GLY A 211 -1.13 -15.88 0.51
N GLY A 212 -1.05 -16.40 -0.72
CA GLY A 212 -0.21 -15.86 -1.80
C GLY A 212 -0.69 -14.47 -2.20
N GLN A 213 -0.20 -13.46 -1.50
CA GLN A 213 -0.49 -12.05 -1.76
C GLN A 213 0.01 -11.67 -3.15
N ALA A 214 -0.86 -11.12 -4.00
CA ALA A 214 -0.42 -10.51 -5.24
C ALA A 214 0.49 -9.31 -4.93
N PRO A 215 1.63 -9.16 -5.62
CA PRO A 215 2.49 -8.00 -5.42
C PRO A 215 1.76 -6.71 -5.81
N LEU A 216 1.97 -5.64 -5.04
CA LEU A 216 1.50 -4.30 -5.37
C LEU A 216 2.48 -3.65 -6.32
N ASN A 217 2.13 -3.58 -7.60
CA ASN A 217 2.99 -3.02 -8.64
C ASN A 217 2.55 -1.60 -9.00
N LEU A 218 3.33 -0.61 -8.59
CA LEU A 218 3.10 0.80 -8.91
C LEU A 218 3.74 1.14 -10.25
N GLN A 219 2.88 1.35 -11.26
CA GLN A 219 3.28 1.81 -12.59
C GLN A 219 3.38 3.34 -12.57
N THR A 220 4.62 3.83 -12.43
CA THR A 220 4.91 5.25 -12.41
C THR A 220 4.73 5.89 -13.79
N ARG A 221 4.22 7.11 -13.80
CA ARG A 221 4.10 7.98 -14.98
C ARG A 221 4.57 9.39 -14.63
N SER A 222 4.92 10.16 -15.65
CA SER A 222 5.20 11.59 -15.52
C SER A 222 3.95 12.37 -15.16
N THR A 223 4.10 13.37 -14.29
CA THR A 223 3.04 14.32 -13.97
C THR A 223 2.95 15.40 -15.05
N LYS A 224 1.85 16.17 -15.02
CA LYS A 224 1.72 17.39 -15.84
C LYS A 224 2.85 18.39 -15.55
N ALA A 225 3.23 18.55 -14.29
CA ALA A 225 4.30 19.46 -13.88
C ALA A 225 5.65 19.06 -14.49
N MET A 226 5.97 17.76 -14.54
CA MET A 226 7.17 17.27 -15.19
C MET A 226 7.18 17.55 -16.70
N ASN A 227 6.06 17.27 -17.37
CA ASN A 227 5.94 17.51 -18.80
C ASN A 227 6.03 19.00 -19.13
N GLU A 228 5.46 19.88 -18.31
CA GLU A 228 5.56 21.33 -18.45
C GLU A 228 6.99 21.85 -18.19
N ALA A 229 7.69 21.32 -17.18
CA ALA A 229 9.07 21.69 -16.91
C ALA A 229 10.00 21.32 -18.08
N VAL A 230 9.88 20.10 -18.61
CA VAL A 230 10.64 19.66 -19.79
C VAL A 230 10.25 20.47 -21.02
N ALA A 231 8.96 20.73 -21.24
CA ALA A 231 8.48 21.56 -22.36
C ALA A 231 9.04 22.98 -22.31
N GLY A 232 9.12 23.58 -21.12
CA GLY A 232 9.72 24.89 -20.92
C GLY A 232 11.19 24.93 -21.32
N LYS A 233 11.97 23.92 -20.90
CA LYS A 233 13.40 23.81 -21.26
C LYS A 233 13.63 23.55 -22.74
N VAL A 234 12.82 22.71 -23.36
CA VAL A 234 12.86 22.45 -24.81
C VAL A 234 12.52 23.72 -25.60
N ARG A 235 11.49 24.47 -25.18
CA ARG A 235 11.12 25.75 -25.79
C ARG A 235 12.25 26.76 -25.70
N GLU A 236 12.79 26.96 -24.48
CA GLU A 236 13.91 27.88 -24.23
C GLU A 236 15.12 27.56 -25.14
N PHE A 237 15.47 26.28 -25.27
CA PHE A 237 16.53 25.82 -26.17
C PHE A 237 16.23 26.16 -27.63
N LEU A 238 15.06 25.77 -28.15
CA LEU A 238 14.69 25.99 -29.55
C LEU A 238 14.63 27.47 -29.92
N ASP A 239 14.05 28.30 -29.03
CA ASP A 239 13.95 29.75 -29.22
C ASP A 239 15.32 30.42 -29.21
N THR A 240 16.18 30.04 -28.27
CA THR A 240 17.56 30.53 -28.22
C THR A 240 18.32 30.13 -29.48
N CYS A 241 18.14 28.89 -29.97
CA CYS A 241 18.78 28.41 -31.18
C CYS A 241 18.32 29.17 -32.42
N ALA A 242 17.01 29.40 -32.57
CA ALA A 242 16.45 30.15 -33.70
C ALA A 242 16.89 31.63 -33.68
N ALA A 243 16.93 32.25 -32.49
CA ALA A 243 17.40 33.61 -32.32
C ALA A 243 18.90 33.74 -32.68
N GLN A 244 19.75 32.82 -32.19
CA GLN A 244 21.18 32.81 -32.52
C GLN A 244 21.43 32.54 -34.01
N ALA A 245 20.69 31.60 -34.62
CA ALA A 245 20.79 31.33 -36.06
C ALA A 245 20.40 32.56 -36.91
N THR A 246 19.38 33.31 -36.47
CA THR A 246 18.94 34.57 -37.08
C THR A 246 20.00 35.65 -36.91
N GLU A 247 20.51 35.87 -35.70
CA GLU A 247 21.53 36.88 -35.41
C GLU A 247 22.82 36.63 -36.20
N GLN A 248 23.26 35.37 -36.24
CA GLN A 248 24.47 34.95 -36.94
C GLN A 248 24.28 34.76 -38.45
N GLN A 249 23.05 34.95 -38.97
CA GLN A 249 22.70 34.76 -40.38
C GLN A 249 23.14 33.38 -40.91
N ARG A 250 22.88 32.30 -40.16
CA ARG A 250 23.24 30.91 -40.53
C ARG A 250 22.03 30.16 -41.10
N LEU A 251 22.19 29.59 -42.30
CA LEU A 251 21.24 28.63 -42.88
C LEU A 251 21.38 27.23 -42.27
N GLN A 252 22.58 26.89 -41.80
CA GLN A 252 22.90 25.62 -41.16
C GLN A 252 23.48 25.90 -39.76
N PRO A 253 22.63 26.33 -38.81
CA PRO A 253 23.06 26.51 -37.42
C PRO A 253 23.25 25.17 -36.73
N ASP A 254 23.84 25.19 -35.53
CA ASP A 254 24.00 23.99 -34.68
C ASP A 254 22.69 23.71 -33.92
N CYS A 255 21.58 23.68 -34.67
CA CYS A 255 20.20 23.50 -34.21
C CYS A 255 19.59 22.24 -34.84
N PRO A 256 18.47 21.72 -34.30
CA PRO A 256 17.79 20.57 -34.91
C PRO A 256 17.19 20.85 -36.29
N PHE A 257 17.11 22.11 -36.72
CA PHE A 257 16.65 22.54 -38.03
C PHE A 257 17.79 23.17 -38.84
N TYR A 258 17.75 22.96 -40.16
CA TYR A 258 18.70 23.54 -41.09
C TYR A 258 18.05 23.69 -42.47
N HIS A 259 18.64 24.55 -43.30
CA HIS A 259 18.29 24.70 -44.70
C HIS A 259 19.53 24.49 -45.56
N ALA A 260 19.47 23.52 -46.47
CA ALA A 260 20.50 23.28 -47.47
C ALA A 260 20.05 23.87 -48.81
N SER A 261 20.80 24.86 -49.30
CA SER A 261 20.58 25.45 -50.62
C SER A 261 21.90 25.77 -51.30
N ASN A 262 21.91 25.64 -52.62
CA ASN A 262 23.02 26.08 -53.48
C ASN A 262 22.84 27.55 -53.93
N ALA A 263 21.68 28.15 -53.66
CA ALA A 263 21.42 29.56 -53.97
C ALA A 263 22.15 30.48 -52.98
N ARG A 264 22.55 31.67 -53.44
CA ARG A 264 23.16 32.66 -52.56
C ARG A 264 22.07 33.43 -51.83
N VAL A 265 22.13 33.46 -50.51
CA VAL A 265 21.18 34.23 -49.69
C VAL A 265 21.70 35.65 -49.48
N VAL A 266 20.79 36.63 -49.43
CA VAL A 266 21.09 38.03 -49.18
C VAL A 266 21.39 38.22 -47.69
N ASP A 267 22.56 38.78 -47.39
CA ASP A 267 22.99 39.06 -46.01
C ASP A 267 21.96 39.92 -45.25
N GLY A 268 21.73 39.59 -43.98
CA GLY A 268 20.79 40.31 -43.11
C GLY A 268 19.31 39.95 -43.34
N THR A 269 19.01 38.98 -44.21
CA THR A 269 17.61 38.59 -44.50
C THR A 269 17.18 37.28 -43.84
N ILE A 270 18.11 36.47 -43.33
CA ILE A 270 17.80 35.17 -42.72
C ILE A 270 17.08 35.39 -41.40
N LYS A 271 15.91 34.76 -41.26
CA LYS A 271 15.13 34.70 -40.02
C LYS A 271 14.58 33.31 -39.82
N TRP A 272 14.91 32.72 -38.69
CA TRP A 272 14.38 31.46 -38.20
C TRP A 272 13.32 31.71 -37.13
N ALA A 273 12.23 30.95 -37.18
CA ALA A 273 11.21 30.94 -36.14
C ALA A 273 10.67 29.53 -35.94
N ILE A 274 10.40 29.14 -34.69
CA ILE A 274 9.74 27.88 -34.38
C ILE A 274 8.23 28.07 -34.52
N THR A 275 7.60 27.29 -35.40
CA THR A 275 6.15 27.36 -35.67
C THR A 275 5.37 26.27 -34.95
N GLU A 276 5.96 25.09 -34.77
CA GLU A 276 5.37 24.00 -33.99
C GLU A 276 6.40 23.44 -33.00
N TYR A 277 6.03 23.47 -31.71
CA TYR A 277 6.88 22.94 -30.64
C TYR A 277 6.58 21.46 -30.38
N PRO A 278 7.61 20.68 -30.01
CA PRO A 278 7.43 19.27 -29.66
C PRO A 278 6.45 19.01 -28.52
N LYS A 279 5.64 17.96 -28.68
CA LYS A 279 4.87 17.39 -27.57
C LYS A 279 5.78 16.55 -26.69
N ILE A 280 5.72 16.77 -25.38
CA ILE A 280 6.54 16.04 -24.41
C ILE A 280 5.80 14.79 -23.94
N THR A 281 6.44 13.64 -24.16
CA THR A 281 6.03 12.35 -23.61
C THR A 281 7.25 11.73 -22.91
N ILE A 282 7.09 11.34 -21.64
CA ILE A 282 8.17 10.78 -20.82
C ILE A 282 7.75 9.39 -20.36
N GLU A 283 8.56 8.39 -20.68
CA GLU A 283 8.30 6.98 -20.42
C GLU A 283 9.46 6.31 -19.68
N PRO A 284 9.19 5.30 -18.86
CA PRO A 284 10.24 4.51 -18.23
C PRO A 284 10.88 3.56 -19.25
N PHE A 285 12.21 3.59 -19.36
CA PHE A 285 12.98 2.68 -20.21
C PHE A 285 14.32 2.30 -19.57
N GLY A 286 14.61 1.00 -19.45
CA GLY A 286 15.91 0.51 -18.96
C GLY A 286 16.30 1.00 -17.56
N GLY A 287 15.33 1.19 -16.65
CA GLY A 287 15.58 1.72 -15.31
C GLY A 287 15.76 3.24 -15.24
N LYS A 288 15.53 3.95 -16.34
CA LYS A 288 15.63 5.42 -16.44
C LYS A 288 14.35 6.02 -17.02
N TRP A 289 14.24 7.34 -16.92
CA TRP A 289 13.19 8.12 -17.58
C TRP A 289 13.72 8.66 -18.90
N VAL A 290 12.96 8.43 -19.98
CA VAL A 290 13.35 8.82 -21.34
C VAL A 290 12.25 9.68 -21.94
N VAL A 291 12.66 10.79 -22.56
CA VAL A 291 11.77 11.64 -23.36
C VAL A 291 11.66 11.01 -24.76
N ALA A 292 10.44 10.80 -25.23
CA ALA A 292 10.21 10.35 -26.60
C ALA A 292 10.81 11.34 -27.62
N PRO A 293 11.17 10.89 -28.84
CA PRO A 293 11.69 11.77 -29.88
C PRO A 293 10.85 13.04 -30.06
N LEU A 294 11.52 14.18 -30.04
CA LEU A 294 10.91 15.50 -30.08
C LEU A 294 10.82 15.96 -31.53
N ASN A 295 9.59 16.11 -32.02
CA ASN A 295 9.32 16.53 -33.40
C ASN A 295 8.67 17.91 -33.41
N GLY A 296 9.11 18.79 -34.28
CA GLY A 296 8.55 20.13 -34.41
C GLY A 296 8.81 20.72 -35.80
N LYS A 297 8.43 21.99 -35.96
CA LYS A 297 8.56 22.72 -37.22
C LYS A 297 9.23 24.07 -37.01
N ALA A 298 10.14 24.42 -37.90
CA ALA A 298 10.77 25.72 -37.97
C ALA A 298 10.57 26.31 -39.36
N THR A 299 10.31 27.61 -39.43
CA THR A 299 10.22 28.35 -40.69
C THR A 299 11.47 29.19 -40.88
N LEU A 300 12.03 29.12 -42.08
CA LEU A 300 13.06 30.01 -42.58
C LEU A 300 12.42 31.02 -43.53
N THR A 301 12.62 32.30 -43.24
CA THR A 301 12.39 33.38 -44.19
C THR A 301 13.71 34.04 -44.56
N ALA A 302 13.96 34.27 -45.84
CA ALA A 302 15.14 34.94 -46.36
C ALA A 302 14.88 35.50 -47.76
N ARG A 303 15.88 36.15 -48.36
CA ARG A 303 15.87 36.45 -49.81
C ARG A 303 17.02 35.72 -50.47
N GLU A 304 16.75 35.01 -51.56
CA GLU A 304 17.75 34.28 -52.33
C GLU A 304 17.99 34.91 -53.69
N ILE A 305 19.22 34.78 -54.19
CA ILE A 305 19.67 35.25 -55.49
C ILE A 305 19.81 34.03 -56.40
N ASN A 306 19.08 34.04 -57.51
CA ASN A 306 19.27 33.05 -58.55
C ASN A 306 20.64 33.29 -59.23
N LEU A 307 21.54 32.30 -59.12
CA LEU A 307 22.91 32.43 -59.61
C LEU A 307 23.02 32.52 -61.14
N PHE A 308 21.98 32.13 -61.89
CA PHE A 308 21.95 32.19 -63.35
C PHE A 308 21.33 33.49 -63.87
N THR A 309 20.28 33.99 -63.22
CA THR A 309 19.51 35.16 -63.71
C THR A 309 19.78 36.45 -62.93
N GLY A 310 20.33 36.36 -61.71
CA GLY A 310 20.55 37.50 -60.83
C GLY A 310 19.30 38.05 -60.14
N PHE A 311 18.12 37.47 -60.39
CA PHE A 311 16.88 37.89 -59.71
C PHE A 311 16.87 37.50 -58.23
N VAL A 312 16.30 38.39 -57.41
CA VAL A 312 16.09 38.18 -55.97
C VAL A 312 14.66 37.70 -55.74
N ASN A 313 14.50 36.55 -55.09
CA ASN A 313 13.20 36.00 -54.72
C ASN A 313 13.08 35.90 -53.20
N ASP A 314 11.85 36.00 -52.69
CA ASP A 314 11.56 35.69 -51.29
C ASP A 314 11.57 34.18 -51.07
N LEU A 315 12.31 33.75 -50.06
CA LEU A 315 12.33 32.37 -49.55
C LEU A 315 11.47 32.32 -48.30
N ASN A 316 10.47 31.45 -48.29
CA ASN A 316 9.67 31.12 -47.11
C ASN A 316 9.41 29.61 -47.12
N VAL A 317 10.15 28.89 -46.29
CA VAL A 317 10.12 27.42 -46.25
C VAL A 317 9.97 26.92 -44.83
N GLU A 318 9.16 25.89 -44.66
CA GLU A 318 9.00 25.18 -43.40
C GLU A 318 9.83 23.90 -43.42
N HIS A 319 10.51 23.63 -42.30
CA HIS A 319 11.33 22.46 -42.08
C HIS A 319 10.81 21.70 -40.86
N ASP A 320 10.47 20.43 -41.08
CA ASP A 320 10.28 19.49 -40.00
C ASP A 320 11.65 19.16 -39.38
N PHE A 321 11.72 19.09 -38.05
CA PHE A 321 12.91 18.66 -37.33
C PHE A 321 12.58 17.59 -36.30
N SER A 322 13.57 16.76 -36.00
CA SER A 322 13.49 15.73 -34.96
C SER A 322 14.80 15.66 -34.20
N PHE A 323 14.74 15.56 -32.88
CA PHE A 323 15.91 15.33 -32.03
C PHE A 323 15.54 14.58 -30.75
N THR A 324 16.53 14.04 -30.06
CA THR A 324 16.34 13.38 -28.77
C THR A 324 16.95 14.22 -27.66
N THR A 325 16.59 13.92 -26.42
CA THR A 325 17.17 14.57 -25.24
C THR A 325 17.57 13.53 -24.22
N GLN A 326 18.69 13.78 -23.53
CA GLN A 326 18.98 13.12 -22.27
C GLN A 326 18.23 13.85 -21.16
N LEU A 327 17.49 13.09 -20.36
CA LEU A 327 16.75 13.58 -19.20
C LEU A 327 17.44 13.07 -17.93
N ASP A 328 17.89 14.00 -17.09
CA ASP A 328 18.45 13.70 -15.78
C ASP A 328 17.55 14.32 -14.71
N VAL A 329 17.03 13.47 -13.82
CA VAL A 329 16.15 13.88 -12.73
C VAL A 329 16.87 13.70 -11.40
N GLY A 330 17.21 14.83 -10.77
CA GLY A 330 17.66 14.88 -9.38
C GLY A 330 16.48 15.04 -8.41
N ALA A 331 16.78 15.15 -7.12
CA ALA A 331 15.77 15.31 -6.07
C ALA A 331 14.85 16.53 -6.32
N ASP A 332 15.45 17.66 -6.72
CA ASP A 332 14.72 18.93 -6.96
C ASP A 332 14.98 19.54 -8.34
N THR A 333 15.84 18.93 -9.15
CA THR A 333 16.31 19.49 -10.42
C THR A 333 16.00 18.59 -11.59
N VAL A 334 15.41 19.16 -12.64
CA VAL A 334 15.21 18.49 -13.93
C VAL A 334 16.17 19.11 -14.94
N THR A 335 17.07 18.31 -15.48
CA THR A 335 18.01 18.72 -16.52
C THR A 335 17.67 18.03 -17.84
N VAL A 336 17.55 18.82 -18.90
CA VAL A 336 17.24 18.36 -20.25
C VAL A 336 18.41 18.76 -21.15
N THR A 337 19.12 17.77 -21.68
CA THR A 337 20.26 17.98 -22.58
C THR A 337 19.88 17.54 -23.99
N PRO A 338 19.76 18.45 -24.96
CA PRO A 338 19.53 18.09 -26.36
C PRO A 338 20.66 17.23 -26.91
N MET A 339 20.29 16.15 -27.60
CA MET A 339 21.22 15.30 -28.34
C MET A 339 20.94 15.49 -29.82
N LEU A 340 21.77 16.32 -30.45
CA LEU A 340 21.67 16.59 -31.88
C LEU A 340 22.63 15.67 -32.64
N THR A 341 22.12 15.04 -33.69
CA THR A 341 22.91 14.36 -34.71
C THR A 341 22.97 15.26 -35.93
N PHE A 342 24.18 15.65 -36.33
CA PHE A 342 24.47 16.49 -37.49
C PHE A 342 25.02 15.65 -38.65
#